data_AF-A0A819BR81-F1
#
_entry.id   AF-A0A819BR81-F1
#
_cell.length_a   1.000
_cell.length_b   1.000
_cell.length_c   1.000
_cell.angle_alpha   90.00
_cell.angle_beta   90.00
_cell.angle_gamma   90.00
#
_symmetry.space_group_name_H-M   'P 1'
#
loop_
_entity.id
_entity.type
_entity.pdbx_description
1 polymer ?
#
loop_
_entity_poly.entity_id
_entity_poly.type
_entity_poly.pdbx_seq_one_letter_code
_entity_poly.pdbx_strand_id
1 'polypeptide(L)'
;MAYYQHGTVTLASDKFCSWWTWWEYAINGLLLFVMAWGSVERHLLIFNRTMMDTKRKRFFFHVLPMILICLYPLIFYFITVILNTCKNQWNYNAVFCELPCYLTDQQVLATYDFIANVVFPISAIAIANISLIFRIVRHKRRHQIAWRRQYKLTRQLVSIAVIYTVFWFPLTFNGLIITFTSSAILQNIQVDYFFFLLHMVPSLLPFISLACLSNFMKTILKKPRTTIVPLAQ
;
A
#
# COMPACT_ATOMS: atom_id res chain seq x y z
N MET A 1 1.92 -22.70 -4.72
CA MET A 1 1.58 -24.13 -4.47
C MET A 1 2.68 -25.09 -4.91
N ALA A 2 3.42 -24.84 -6.00
CA ALA A 2 4.48 -25.75 -6.47
C ALA A 2 5.63 -25.98 -5.46
N TYR A 3 6.05 -24.96 -4.71
CA TYR A 3 7.06 -25.11 -3.65
C TYR A 3 6.66 -26.13 -2.58
N TYR A 4 5.39 -26.12 -2.14
CA TYR A 4 4.89 -27.08 -1.14
C TYR A 4 4.85 -28.53 -1.64
N GLN A 5 4.88 -28.74 -2.96
CA GLN A 5 4.87 -30.06 -3.57
C GLN A 5 6.27 -30.56 -3.94
N HIS A 6 7.17 -29.65 -4.35
CA HIS A 6 8.49 -30.01 -4.91
C HIS A 6 9.69 -29.53 -4.09
N GLY A 7 9.48 -28.75 -3.02
CA GLY A 7 10.55 -28.19 -2.20
C GLY A 7 11.44 -27.17 -2.93
N THR A 8 11.07 -26.76 -4.15
CA THR A 8 11.85 -25.85 -4.99
C THR A 8 10.94 -24.85 -5.70
N VAL A 9 11.48 -23.67 -6.00
CA VAL A 9 10.80 -22.64 -6.78
C VAL A 9 10.76 -23.07 -8.26
N THR A 10 9.57 -23.13 -8.86
CA THR A 10 9.42 -23.33 -10.31
C THR A 10 10.01 -22.14 -11.05
N LEU A 11 11.04 -22.36 -11.89
CA LEU A 11 11.87 -21.33 -12.56
C LEU A 11 12.96 -20.70 -11.66
N ALA A 12 13.77 -21.54 -11.00
CA ALA A 12 14.99 -21.13 -10.31
C ALA A 12 16.05 -20.55 -11.29
N SER A 13 15.89 -19.28 -11.65
CA SER A 13 16.89 -18.54 -12.41
C SER A 13 17.09 -17.14 -11.83
N ASP A 14 18.33 -16.65 -11.88
CA ASP A 14 18.68 -15.33 -11.35
C ASP A 14 17.80 -14.22 -11.96
N LYS A 15 17.53 -14.32 -13.27
CA LYS A 15 16.71 -13.35 -14.00
C LYS A 15 15.26 -13.33 -13.51
N PHE A 16 14.70 -14.51 -13.25
CA PHE A 16 13.34 -14.63 -12.73
C PHE A 16 13.25 -14.02 -11.32
N CYS A 17 14.20 -14.37 -10.44
CA CYS A 17 14.23 -13.82 -9.09
C CYS A 17 14.40 -12.30 -9.08
N SER A 18 15.37 -11.75 -9.83
CA SER A 18 15.54 -10.30 -9.94
C SER A 18 14.28 -9.59 -10.43
N TRP A 19 13.61 -10.14 -11.46
CA TRP A 19 12.39 -9.56 -12.00
C TRP A 19 11.21 -9.64 -11.02
N TRP A 20 11.08 -10.78 -10.32
CA TRP A 20 10.05 -10.97 -9.31
C TRP A 20 10.24 -10.01 -8.14
N THR A 21 11.45 -9.96 -7.56
CA THR A 21 11.81 -9.07 -6.47
C THR A 21 11.58 -7.61 -6.84
N TRP A 22 11.93 -7.20 -8.08
CA TRP A 22 11.64 -5.84 -8.55
C TRP A 22 10.13 -5.53 -8.51
N TRP A 23 9.29 -6.40 -9.07
CA TRP A 23 7.84 -6.20 -9.06
C TRP A 23 7.26 -6.16 -7.65
N GLU A 24 7.69 -7.07 -6.78
CA GLU A 24 7.22 -7.17 -5.40
C GLU A 24 7.51 -5.88 -4.63
N TYR A 25 8.76 -5.42 -4.64
CA TYR A 25 9.16 -4.21 -3.94
C TYR A 25 8.52 -2.96 -4.57
N ALA A 26 8.48 -2.88 -5.90
CA ALA A 26 7.89 -1.74 -6.59
C ALA A 26 6.38 -1.62 -6.35
N ILE A 27 5.63 -2.72 -6.37
CA ILE A 27 4.19 -2.71 -6.08
C ILE A 27 3.95 -2.37 -4.61
N ASN A 28 4.72 -2.95 -3.68
CA ASN A 28 4.57 -2.65 -2.26
C ASN A 28 4.85 -1.17 -1.95
N GLY A 29 5.93 -0.61 -2.50
CA GLY A 29 6.25 0.81 -2.41
C GLY A 29 5.16 1.67 -3.05
N LEU A 30 4.73 1.33 -4.27
CA LEU A 30 3.65 2.02 -4.98
C LEU A 30 2.37 2.09 -4.13
N LEU A 31 1.95 0.97 -3.55
CA LEU A 31 0.77 0.91 -2.70
C LEU A 31 0.91 1.81 -1.47
N LEU A 32 2.06 1.79 -0.79
CA LEU A 32 2.33 2.66 0.35
C LEU A 32 2.24 4.13 -0.03
N PHE A 33 2.92 4.56 -1.08
CA PHE A 33 2.91 5.96 -1.48
C PHE A 33 1.55 6.42 -2.01
N VAL A 34 0.84 5.58 -2.77
CA VAL A 34 -0.53 5.87 -3.22
C VAL A 34 -1.46 6.02 -2.02
N MET A 35 -1.32 5.18 -0.99
CA MET A 35 -2.09 5.31 0.25
C MET A 35 -1.74 6.56 1.06
N ALA A 36 -0.45 6.92 1.13
CA ALA A 36 0.01 8.16 1.76
C ALA A 36 -0.56 9.39 1.05
N TRP A 37 -0.38 9.46 -0.27
CA TRP A 37 -0.90 10.56 -1.07
C TRP A 37 -2.42 10.63 -1.04
N GLY A 38 -3.12 9.50 -1.19
CA GLY A 38 -4.58 9.46 -1.11
C GLY A 38 -5.11 9.95 0.24
N SER A 39 -4.35 9.76 1.33
CA SER A 39 -4.69 10.30 2.65
C SER A 39 -4.51 11.82 2.70
N VAL A 40 -3.42 12.35 2.13
CA VAL A 40 -3.14 13.79 2.03
C VAL A 40 -4.11 14.51 1.09
N GLU A 41 -4.35 13.96 -0.10
CA GLU A 41 -5.23 14.50 -1.11
C GLU A 41 -6.65 14.70 -0.56
N ARG A 42 -7.15 13.76 0.25
CA ARG A 42 -8.46 13.92 0.90
C ARG A 42 -8.49 15.05 1.90
N HIS A 43 -7.40 15.27 2.61
CA HIS A 43 -7.27 16.45 3.45
C HIS A 43 -7.40 17.72 2.59
N LEU A 44 -6.71 17.78 1.45
CA LEU A 44 -6.83 18.90 0.51
C LEU A 44 -8.25 19.06 -0.04
N LEU A 45 -8.93 17.97 -0.42
CA LEU A 45 -10.30 18.00 -0.97
C LEU A 45 -11.33 18.51 0.05
N ILE A 46 -11.19 18.13 1.31
CA ILE A 46 -12.13 18.49 2.37
C ILE A 46 -11.90 19.93 2.83
N PHE A 47 -10.65 20.34 3.02
CA PHE A 47 -10.33 21.62 3.66
C PHE A 47 -9.99 22.74 2.68
N ASN A 48 -9.45 22.42 1.52
CA ASN A 48 -8.97 23.38 0.53
C ASN A 48 -9.60 23.13 -0.84
N ARG A 49 -10.93 23.01 -0.89
CA ARG A 49 -11.66 22.72 -2.13
C ARG A 49 -11.32 23.70 -3.26
N THR A 50 -11.08 24.96 -2.94
CA THR A 50 -10.67 26.03 -3.87
C THR A 50 -9.33 25.77 -4.59
N MET A 51 -8.49 24.90 -4.04
CA MET A 51 -7.25 24.43 -4.69
C MET A 51 -7.52 23.39 -5.78
N MET A 52 -8.74 22.90 -5.95
CA MET A 52 -9.09 21.88 -6.96
C MET A 52 -10.24 22.29 -7.88
N ASP A 53 -10.66 23.55 -7.84
CA ASP A 53 -11.78 24.06 -8.64
C ASP A 53 -11.45 24.19 -10.13
N THR A 54 -10.19 24.52 -10.49
CA THR A 54 -9.79 24.70 -11.90
C THR A 54 -9.03 23.50 -12.43
N LYS A 55 -9.16 23.23 -13.75
CA LYS A 55 -8.44 22.13 -14.43
C LYS A 55 -6.93 22.22 -14.22
N ARG A 56 -6.35 23.43 -14.33
CA ARG A 56 -4.92 23.66 -14.12
C ARG A 56 -4.51 23.30 -12.69
N LYS A 57 -5.22 23.79 -11.68
CA LYS A 57 -4.90 23.47 -10.29
C LYS A 57 -5.08 21.98 -9.98
N ARG A 58 -6.14 21.34 -10.50
CA ARG A 58 -6.33 19.89 -10.38
C ARG A 58 -5.17 19.11 -10.99
N PHE A 59 -4.64 19.52 -12.13
CA PHE A 59 -3.47 18.88 -12.70
C PHE A 59 -2.26 18.94 -11.74
N PHE A 60 -1.95 20.12 -11.21
CA PHE A 60 -0.80 20.31 -10.30
C PHE A 60 -0.97 19.68 -8.92
N PHE A 61 -2.17 19.67 -8.34
CA PHE A 61 -2.42 19.22 -6.97
C PHE A 61 -2.99 17.81 -6.85
N HIS A 62 -3.28 17.14 -7.95
CA HIS A 62 -3.82 15.77 -7.93
C HIS A 62 -3.11 14.87 -8.95
N VAL A 63 -3.14 15.25 -10.23
CA VAL A 63 -2.64 14.37 -11.31
C VAL A 63 -1.12 14.26 -11.29
N LEU A 64 -0.41 15.39 -11.26
CA LEU A 64 1.05 15.42 -11.31
C LEU A 64 1.68 14.70 -10.10
N PRO A 65 1.29 14.97 -8.84
CA PRO A 65 1.85 14.25 -7.70
C PRO A 65 1.57 12.75 -7.76
N MET A 66 0.38 12.34 -8.21
CA MET A 66 0.04 10.93 -8.36
C MET A 66 0.95 10.23 -9.39
N ILE A 67 1.20 10.87 -10.54
CA ILE A 67 2.12 10.32 -11.55
C ILE A 67 3.54 10.19 -10.98
N LEU A 68 4.05 11.24 -10.32
CA LEU A 68 5.39 11.23 -9.74
C LEU A 68 5.53 10.13 -8.68
N ILE A 69 4.53 10.00 -7.81
CA ILE A 69 4.46 8.98 -6.77
C ILE A 69 4.34 7.57 -7.36
N CYS A 70 3.69 7.40 -8.51
CA CYS A 70 3.62 6.11 -9.16
C CYS A 70 4.95 5.72 -9.83
N LEU A 71 5.62 6.67 -10.47
CA LEU A 71 6.86 6.43 -11.20
C LEU A 71 8.06 6.24 -10.27
N TYR A 72 8.11 6.95 -9.15
CA TYR A 72 9.25 6.94 -8.24
C TYR A 72 9.62 5.53 -7.73
N PRO A 73 8.72 4.72 -7.12
CA PRO A 73 9.06 3.39 -6.65
C PRO A 73 9.46 2.46 -7.79
N LEU A 74 8.75 2.53 -8.93
CA LEU A 74 9.06 1.72 -10.11
C LEU A 74 10.50 1.95 -10.59
N ILE A 75 10.90 3.22 -10.72
CA ILE A 75 12.25 3.60 -11.17
C ILE A 75 13.28 3.27 -10.09
N PHE A 76 13.01 3.61 -8.84
CA PHE A 76 13.93 3.36 -7.72
C PHE A 76 14.28 1.88 -7.63
N TYR A 77 13.28 1.00 -7.50
CA TYR A 77 13.55 -0.43 -7.38
C TYR A 77 14.08 -1.05 -8.67
N PHE A 78 13.78 -0.49 -9.85
CA PHE A 78 14.39 -0.95 -11.08
C PHE A 78 15.91 -0.72 -11.06
N ILE A 79 16.33 0.48 -10.62
CA ILE A 79 17.75 0.81 -10.51
C ILE A 79 18.43 -0.05 -9.43
N THR A 80 17.83 -0.17 -8.25
CA THR A 80 18.48 -0.84 -7.11
C THR A 80 18.47 -2.36 -7.19
N VAL A 81 17.48 -2.97 -7.86
CA VAL A 81 17.36 -4.44 -7.99
C VAL A 81 17.93 -4.96 -9.30
N ILE A 82 17.68 -4.28 -10.44
CA ILE A 82 18.07 -4.79 -11.77
C ILE A 82 19.41 -4.23 -12.24
N LEU A 83 19.65 -2.93 -12.07
CA LEU A 83 20.84 -2.26 -12.62
C LEU A 83 22.02 -2.21 -11.63
N ASN A 84 21.80 -2.54 -10.37
CA ASN A 84 22.84 -2.49 -9.36
C ASN A 84 23.93 -3.52 -9.63
N THR A 85 25.17 -3.17 -9.30
CA THR A 85 26.36 -3.98 -9.60
C THR A 85 26.62 -5.08 -8.57
N CYS A 86 25.88 -5.11 -7.46
CA CYS A 86 26.02 -6.17 -6.47
C CYS A 86 25.51 -7.51 -7.02
N LYS A 87 26.18 -8.60 -6.65
CA LYS A 87 25.78 -9.95 -7.06
C LYS A 87 24.78 -10.49 -6.06
N ASN A 88 23.54 -10.64 -6.49
CA ASN A 88 22.53 -11.33 -5.70
C ASN A 88 22.92 -12.80 -5.52
N GLN A 89 22.89 -13.28 -4.28
CA GLN A 89 22.99 -14.70 -3.96
C GLN A 89 21.57 -15.19 -3.68
N TRP A 90 20.97 -15.90 -4.64
CA TRP A 90 19.61 -16.38 -4.48
C TRP A 90 19.60 -17.79 -3.87
N ASN A 91 18.88 -17.96 -2.77
CA ASN A 91 18.56 -19.27 -2.24
C ASN A 91 17.26 -19.82 -2.85
N TYR A 92 17.42 -20.76 -3.76
CA TYR A 92 16.29 -21.39 -4.47
C TYR A 92 15.48 -22.39 -3.62
N ASN A 93 15.95 -22.67 -2.41
CA ASN A 93 15.27 -23.54 -1.46
C ASN A 93 14.34 -22.78 -0.51
N ALA A 94 14.20 -21.46 -0.67
CA ALA A 94 13.25 -20.65 0.09
C ALA A 94 11.93 -20.48 -0.69
N VAL A 95 10.84 -20.16 0.02
CA VAL A 95 9.51 -19.92 -0.58
C VAL A 95 9.53 -18.71 -1.52
N PHE A 96 10.39 -17.74 -1.21
CA PHE A 96 10.59 -16.52 -1.97
C PHE A 96 12.05 -16.41 -2.38
N CYS A 97 12.32 -15.72 -3.47
CA CYS A 97 13.68 -15.26 -3.73
C CYS A 97 14.10 -14.37 -2.56
N GLU A 98 15.29 -14.61 -2.00
CA GLU A 98 15.80 -13.92 -0.80
C GLU A 98 15.87 -12.39 -0.97
N LEU A 99 16.35 -11.68 0.06
CA LEU A 99 16.50 -10.24 0.02
C LEU A 99 17.50 -9.83 -1.09
N PRO A 100 17.23 -8.74 -1.83
CA PRO A 100 18.18 -8.21 -2.81
C PRO A 100 19.49 -7.75 -2.14
N CYS A 101 20.61 -7.94 -2.83
CA CYS A 101 21.96 -7.69 -2.29
C CYS A 101 22.18 -6.24 -1.81
N TYR A 102 21.47 -5.26 -2.36
CA TYR A 102 21.63 -3.88 -1.92
C TYR A 102 21.19 -3.67 -0.45
N LEU A 103 20.33 -4.54 0.07
CA LEU A 103 19.89 -4.47 1.47
C LEU A 103 20.94 -5.02 2.43
N THR A 104 21.79 -5.95 2.00
CA THR A 104 22.82 -6.59 2.83
C THR A 104 24.18 -5.90 2.68
N ASP A 105 24.56 -5.57 1.44
CA ASP A 105 25.93 -5.17 1.12
C ASP A 105 26.09 -3.65 1.11
N GLN A 106 24.99 -2.90 0.91
CA GLN A 106 25.00 -1.44 0.76
C GLN A 106 24.15 -0.78 1.84
N GLN A 107 24.68 -0.71 3.06
CA GLN A 107 23.97 -0.20 4.25
C GLN A 107 23.34 1.19 4.04
N VAL A 108 24.01 2.09 3.31
CA VAL A 108 23.48 3.44 3.03
C VAL A 108 22.20 3.38 2.19
N LEU A 109 22.20 2.55 1.15
CA LEU A 109 21.05 2.39 0.26
C LEU A 109 19.91 1.64 0.96
N ALA A 110 20.24 0.63 1.77
CA ALA A 110 19.28 -0.07 2.62
C ALA A 110 18.60 0.86 3.63
N THR A 111 19.38 1.72 4.29
CA THR A 111 18.86 2.70 5.24
C THR A 111 18.00 3.75 4.55
N TYR A 112 18.42 4.23 3.38
CA TYR A 112 17.63 5.14 2.57
C TYR A 112 16.29 4.51 2.18
N ASP A 113 16.31 3.28 1.69
CA ASP A 113 15.10 2.53 1.31
C ASP A 113 14.14 2.40 2.49
N PHE A 114 14.62 1.96 3.64
CA PHE A 114 13.81 1.84 4.85
C PHE A 114 13.22 3.20 5.29
N ILE A 115 14.02 4.27 5.33
CA ILE A 115 13.54 5.57 5.81
C ILE A 115 12.59 6.21 4.78
N ALA A 116 13.00 6.31 3.53
CA ALA A 116 12.30 7.06 2.49
C ALA A 116 11.10 6.30 1.91
N ASN A 117 11.23 4.99 1.70
CA ASN A 117 10.18 4.19 1.04
C ASN A 117 9.24 3.49 2.03
N VAL A 118 9.61 3.40 3.31
CA VAL A 118 8.78 2.73 4.33
C VAL A 118 8.37 3.69 5.44
N VAL A 119 9.31 4.22 6.23
CA VAL A 119 9.00 5.04 7.41
C VAL A 119 8.28 6.34 7.04
N PHE A 120 8.77 7.04 6.02
CA PHE A 120 8.16 8.29 5.55
C PHE A 120 6.70 8.13 5.08
N PRO A 121 6.35 7.24 4.15
CA PRO A 121 4.95 7.09 3.73
C PRO A 121 4.04 6.61 4.87
N ILE A 122 4.51 5.71 5.75
CA ILE A 122 3.71 5.23 6.88
C ILE A 122 3.41 6.35 7.88
N SER A 123 4.42 7.16 8.22
CA SER A 123 4.22 8.31 9.10
C SER A 123 3.29 9.34 8.47
N ALA A 124 3.42 9.60 7.16
CA ALA A 124 2.51 10.47 6.43
C ALA A 124 1.05 9.95 6.47
N ILE A 125 0.84 8.64 6.27
CA ILE A 125 -0.48 7.99 6.40
C ILE A 125 -1.02 8.22 7.82
N ALA A 126 -0.24 7.91 8.85
CA ALA A 126 -0.69 8.03 10.25
C ALA A 126 -1.08 9.47 10.59
N ILE A 127 -0.21 10.45 10.29
CA ILE A 127 -0.44 11.88 10.56
C ILE A 127 -1.67 12.38 9.80
N ALA A 128 -1.80 12.05 8.51
CA ALA A 128 -2.93 12.49 7.69
C ALA A 128 -4.25 11.92 8.22
N ASN A 129 -4.29 10.65 8.62
CA ASN A 129 -5.49 10.00 9.15
C ASN A 129 -5.86 10.52 10.54
N ILE A 130 -4.90 10.71 11.45
CA ILE A 130 -5.13 11.30 12.77
C ILE A 130 -5.69 12.72 12.63
N SER A 131 -5.06 13.55 11.79
CA SER A 131 -5.50 14.92 11.50
C SER A 131 -6.93 14.96 10.94
N LEU A 132 -7.24 14.04 10.02
CA LEU A 132 -8.56 13.92 9.42
C LEU A 132 -9.62 13.48 10.46
N ILE A 133 -9.34 12.51 11.33
CA ILE A 133 -10.24 12.09 12.41
C ILE A 133 -10.50 13.24 13.38
N PHE A 134 -9.45 13.90 13.85
CA PHE A 134 -9.55 15.02 14.78
C PHE A 134 -10.45 16.13 14.21
N ARG A 135 -10.26 16.49 12.93
CA ARG A 135 -11.06 17.52 12.28
C ARG A 135 -12.49 17.07 11.98
N ILE A 136 -12.72 15.80 11.64
CA ILE A 136 -14.08 15.24 11.48
C ILE A 136 -14.89 15.42 12.76
N VAL A 137 -14.30 15.10 13.92
CA VAL A 137 -14.95 15.27 15.22
C VAL A 137 -15.31 16.74 15.46
N ARG A 138 -14.43 17.67 15.09
CA ARG A 138 -14.67 19.12 15.23
C ARG A 138 -15.72 19.66 14.25
N HIS A 139 -15.75 19.18 13.00
CA HIS A 139 -16.58 19.74 11.92
C HIS A 139 -18.00 19.16 11.82
N LYS A 140 -18.26 18.02 12.49
CA LYS A 140 -19.60 17.38 12.58
C LYS A 140 -20.71 18.33 13.09
N ARG A 141 -20.35 19.42 13.78
CA ARG A 141 -21.29 20.43 14.30
C ARG A 141 -21.87 21.41 13.26
N ARG A 142 -21.33 21.55 12.04
CA ARG A 142 -21.69 22.69 11.16
C ARG A 142 -22.33 22.37 9.79
N HIS A 143 -22.11 21.21 9.16
CA HIS A 143 -22.63 20.95 7.79
C HIS A 143 -23.04 19.48 7.58
N GLN A 144 -24.34 19.18 7.43
CA GLN A 144 -24.90 17.83 7.50
C GLN A 144 -25.13 17.11 6.14
N ILE A 145 -25.46 17.82 5.05
CA ILE A 145 -26.01 17.18 3.83
C ILE A 145 -24.91 16.80 2.82
N ALA A 146 -24.04 17.73 2.41
CA ALA A 146 -22.88 17.43 1.56
C ALA A 146 -21.87 16.46 2.22
N TRP A 147 -21.92 16.41 3.56
CA TRP A 147 -21.10 15.55 4.40
C TRP A 147 -21.37 14.05 4.22
N ARG A 148 -22.64 13.64 4.01
CA ARG A 148 -22.99 12.21 3.93
C ARG A 148 -22.32 11.49 2.75
N ARG A 149 -22.05 12.19 1.64
CA ARG A 149 -21.36 11.60 0.46
C ARG A 149 -19.85 11.51 0.67
N GLN A 150 -19.24 12.56 1.21
CA GLN A 150 -17.80 12.63 1.53
C GLN A 150 -17.43 11.63 2.65
N TYR A 151 -18.26 11.52 3.68
CA TYR A 151 -18.03 10.65 4.84
C TYR A 151 -17.91 9.16 4.48
N LYS A 152 -18.67 8.67 3.49
CA LYS A 152 -18.61 7.25 3.07
C LYS A 152 -17.25 6.90 2.48
N LEU A 153 -16.75 7.71 1.55
CA LEU A 153 -15.43 7.51 0.95
C LEU A 153 -14.34 7.66 2.00
N THR A 154 -14.44 8.69 2.85
CA THR A 154 -13.51 8.92 3.95
C THR A 154 -13.42 7.72 4.90
N ARG A 155 -14.56 7.13 5.30
CA ARG A 155 -14.59 5.94 6.14
C ARG A 155 -13.84 4.77 5.51
N GLN A 156 -14.01 4.53 4.20
CA GLN A 156 -13.32 3.45 3.50
C GLN A 156 -11.79 3.60 3.57
N LEU A 157 -11.26 4.80 3.30
CA LEU A 157 -9.80 4.98 3.36
C LEU A 157 -9.27 5.01 4.77
N VAL A 158 -10.01 5.55 5.74
CA VAL A 158 -9.60 5.44 7.15
C VAL A 158 -9.53 3.97 7.56
N SER A 159 -10.49 3.14 7.16
CA SER A 159 -10.44 1.70 7.40
C SER A 159 -9.24 1.02 6.74
N ILE A 160 -8.95 1.35 5.47
CA ILE A 160 -7.77 0.82 4.77
C ILE A 160 -6.48 1.32 5.45
N ALA A 161 -6.39 2.60 5.80
CA ALA A 161 -5.23 3.20 6.42
C ALA A 161 -4.94 2.60 7.80
N VAL A 162 -5.96 2.35 8.62
CA VAL A 162 -5.81 1.65 9.90
C VAL A 162 -5.21 0.27 9.68
N ILE A 163 -5.65 -0.46 8.66
CA ILE A 163 -5.11 -1.79 8.34
C ILE A 163 -3.65 -1.67 7.88
N TYR A 164 -3.33 -0.73 7.00
CA TYR A 164 -1.94 -0.47 6.64
C TYR A 164 -1.09 -0.14 7.87
N THR A 165 -1.54 0.75 8.76
CA THR A 165 -0.80 1.07 9.97
C THR A 165 -0.64 -0.14 10.88
N VAL A 166 -1.69 -0.93 11.13
CA VAL A 166 -1.63 -2.11 12.02
C VAL A 166 -0.68 -3.19 11.48
N PHE A 167 -0.72 -3.47 10.17
CA PHE A 167 0.12 -4.52 9.58
C PHE A 167 1.56 -4.05 9.34
N TRP A 168 1.79 -2.78 9.04
CA TRP A 168 3.13 -2.24 8.86
C TRP A 168 3.82 -1.85 10.16
N PHE A 169 3.09 -1.56 11.24
CA PHE A 169 3.66 -1.13 12.51
C PHE A 169 4.64 -2.13 13.14
N PRO A 170 4.36 -3.45 13.20
CA PRO A 170 5.32 -4.43 13.70
C PRO A 170 6.63 -4.42 12.91
N LEU A 171 6.55 -4.31 11.58
CA LEU A 171 7.72 -4.26 10.70
C LEU A 171 8.55 -2.99 10.96
N THR A 172 7.91 -1.81 10.99
CA THR A 172 8.64 -0.55 11.17
C THR A 172 9.23 -0.41 12.57
N PHE A 173 8.48 -0.83 13.60
CA PHE A 173 8.95 -0.80 14.96
C PHE A 173 10.15 -1.73 15.16
N ASN A 174 10.07 -2.96 14.65
CA ASN A 174 11.18 -3.91 14.72
C ASN A 174 12.39 -3.44 13.89
N GLY A 175 12.17 -2.91 12.68
CA GLY A 175 13.25 -2.38 11.84
C GLY A 175 14.02 -1.24 12.50
N LEU A 176 13.31 -0.35 13.21
CA LEU A 176 13.94 0.70 14.01
C LEU A 176 14.79 0.10 15.14
N ILE A 177 14.27 -0.88 15.89
CA ILE A 177 15.04 -1.55 16.95
C ILE A 177 16.28 -2.25 16.40
N ILE A 178 16.17 -2.95 15.26
CA ILE A 178 17.30 -3.61 14.60
C ILE A 178 18.38 -2.60 14.23
N THR A 179 17.98 -1.40 13.79
CA THR A 179 18.91 -0.32 13.42
C THR A 179 19.75 0.12 14.64
N PHE A 180 19.18 0.09 15.84
CA PHE A 180 19.88 0.47 17.08
C PHE A 180 20.62 -0.68 17.79
N THR A 181 20.13 -1.91 17.66
CA THR A 181 20.62 -3.06 18.46
C THR A 181 21.42 -4.07 17.67
N SER A 182 21.31 -4.08 16.34
CA SER A 182 21.94 -5.06 15.45
C SER A 182 21.66 -6.53 15.82
N SER A 183 20.49 -6.82 16.41
CA SER A 183 20.12 -8.18 16.84
C SER A 183 19.72 -9.08 15.66
N ALA A 184 20.47 -10.17 15.46
CA ALA A 184 20.18 -11.18 14.44
C ALA A 184 18.83 -11.90 14.67
N ILE A 185 18.43 -12.10 15.93
CA ILE A 185 17.14 -12.73 16.26
C ILE A 185 15.99 -11.88 15.74
N LEU A 186 16.07 -10.56 15.93
CA LEU A 186 15.04 -9.63 15.46
C LEU A 186 14.97 -9.57 13.94
N GLN A 187 16.12 -9.69 13.26
CA GLN A 187 16.18 -9.76 11.79
C GLN A 187 15.45 -11.01 11.27
N ASN A 188 15.70 -12.18 11.86
CA ASN A 188 15.02 -13.42 11.45
C ASN A 188 13.51 -13.33 11.68
N ILE A 189 13.08 -12.82 12.83
CA ILE A 189 11.64 -12.61 13.11
C ILE A 189 11.02 -11.65 12.08
N GLN A 190 11.73 -10.60 11.69
CA GLN A 190 11.25 -9.64 10.70
C GLN A 190 11.01 -10.31 9.35
N VAL A 191 12.02 -11.04 8.85
CA VAL A 191 12.00 -11.68 7.53
C VAL A 191 10.97 -12.81 7.49
N ASP A 192 10.94 -13.66 8.51
CA ASP A 192 10.12 -14.88 8.48
C ASP A 192 8.63 -14.60 8.75
N TYR A 193 8.32 -13.62 9.60
CA TYR A 193 6.94 -13.40 10.07
C TYR A 193 6.36 -12.07 9.60
N PHE A 194 7.07 -10.96 9.78
CA PHE A 194 6.50 -9.64 9.52
C PHE A 194 6.36 -9.33 8.03
N PHE A 195 7.29 -9.77 7.19
CA PHE A 195 7.11 -9.68 5.73
C PHE A 195 5.87 -10.46 5.25
N PHE A 196 5.59 -11.63 5.83
CA PHE A 196 4.40 -12.41 5.47
C PHE A 196 3.10 -11.69 5.86
N LEU A 197 3.07 -10.98 6.98
CA LEU A 197 1.92 -10.17 7.40
C LEU A 197 1.60 -9.06 6.38
N LEU A 198 2.62 -8.45 5.76
CA LEU A 198 2.40 -7.41 4.74
C LEU A 198 1.69 -7.94 3.50
N HIS A 199 1.99 -9.18 3.11
CA HIS A 199 1.34 -9.84 1.97
C HIS A 199 -0.16 -10.07 2.19
N MET A 200 -0.63 -10.07 3.43
CA MET A 200 -2.07 -10.16 3.74
C MET A 200 -2.81 -8.87 3.43
N VAL A 201 -2.14 -7.71 3.41
CA VAL A 201 -2.79 -6.40 3.21
C VAL A 201 -3.48 -6.31 1.83
N PRO A 202 -2.81 -6.63 0.70
CA PRO A 202 -3.45 -6.65 -0.61
C PRO A 202 -4.63 -7.61 -0.69
N SER A 203 -4.54 -8.77 -0.03
CA SER A 203 -5.63 -9.76 0.00
C SER A 203 -6.85 -9.26 0.77
N LEU A 204 -6.68 -8.44 1.81
CA LEU A 204 -7.77 -7.90 2.62
C LEU A 204 -8.45 -6.67 2.00
N LEU A 205 -7.73 -5.88 1.19
CA LEU A 205 -8.22 -4.67 0.50
C LEU A 205 -9.59 -4.82 -0.19
N PRO A 206 -9.85 -5.85 -1.03
CA PRO A 206 -11.14 -6.00 -1.69
C PRO A 206 -12.27 -6.23 -0.69
N PHE A 207 -12.04 -7.02 0.37
CA PHE A 207 -13.05 -7.30 1.39
C PHE A 207 -13.44 -6.05 2.19
N ILE A 208 -12.45 -5.24 2.58
CA ILE A 208 -12.68 -3.98 3.30
C ILE A 208 -13.43 -2.99 2.41
N SER A 209 -13.04 -2.91 1.14
CA SER A 209 -13.68 -2.04 0.16
C SER A 209 -15.14 -2.42 -0.05
N LEU A 210 -15.42 -3.72 -0.21
CA LEU A 210 -16.77 -4.26 -0.35
C LEU A 210 -17.61 -3.98 0.90
N ALA A 211 -17.06 -4.22 2.10
CA ALA A 211 -17.75 -3.96 3.38
C ALA A 211 -18.09 -2.47 3.56
N CYS A 212 -17.20 -1.58 3.11
CA CYS A 212 -17.43 -0.13 3.18
C CYS A 212 -18.44 0.37 2.12
N LEU A 213 -18.54 -0.31 0.98
CA LEU A 213 -19.45 -0.05 -0.15
C LEU A 213 -20.79 -0.78 -0.01
N SER A 214 -21.38 -0.82 1.20
CA SER A 214 -22.63 -1.56 1.48
C SER A 214 -23.83 -1.22 0.56
N ASN A 215 -23.83 -0.07 -0.14
CA ASN A 215 -24.86 0.24 -1.14
C ASN A 215 -24.66 -0.52 -2.46
N PHE A 216 -23.42 -0.78 -2.87
CA PHE A 216 -23.12 -1.58 -4.06
C PHE A 216 -23.51 -3.05 -3.85
N MET A 217 -23.25 -3.60 -2.65
CA MET A 217 -23.76 -4.91 -2.25
C MET A 217 -25.29 -4.98 -2.30
N LYS A 218 -25.99 -3.93 -1.86
CA LYS A 218 -27.46 -3.85 -1.99
C LYS A 218 -27.92 -3.80 -3.45
N THR A 219 -27.14 -3.22 -4.36
CA THR A 219 -27.45 -3.20 -5.79
C THR A 219 -27.19 -4.55 -6.45
N ILE A 220 -26.11 -5.25 -6.09
CA ILE A 220 -25.81 -6.61 -6.59
C ILE A 220 -26.81 -7.63 -6.04
N LEU A 221 -27.14 -7.54 -4.75
CA LEU A 221 -28.11 -8.43 -4.09
C LEU A 221 -29.57 -8.14 -4.49
N LYS A 222 -29.86 -6.96 -5.05
CA LYS A 222 -31.11 -6.73 -5.76
C LYS A 222 -31.06 -7.50 -7.08
N LYS A 223 -31.43 -8.79 -7.00
CA LYS A 223 -31.74 -9.64 -8.15
C LYS A 223 -32.55 -8.83 -9.16
N PRO A 224 -32.19 -8.78 -10.45
CA PRO A 224 -33.06 -8.18 -11.45
C PRO A 224 -34.39 -8.92 -11.38
N ARG A 225 -35.47 -8.21 -11.01
CA ARG A 225 -36.83 -8.74 -11.20
C ARG A 225 -36.95 -8.93 -12.71
N THR A 226 -36.86 -10.17 -13.16
CA THR A 226 -37.33 -10.59 -14.47
C THR A 226 -38.80 -10.19 -14.55
N THR A 227 -39.07 -9.06 -15.19
CA THR A 227 -40.41 -8.73 -15.68
C THR A 227 -40.72 -9.76 -16.75
N ILE A 228 -41.40 -10.83 -16.35
CA ILE A 228 -42.11 -11.71 -17.27
C ILE A 228 -43.23 -10.85 -17.86
N VAL A 229 -43.03 -10.37 -19.09
CA VAL A 229 -44.09 -9.74 -19.88
C VAL A 229 -45.02 -10.88 -20.30
N PRO A 230 -46.30 -10.88 -19.91
CA PRO A 230 -47.23 -11.87 -20.42
C PRO A 230 -47.45 -11.57 -21.91
N LEU A 231 -47.27 -12.59 -22.77
CA LEU A 231 -47.74 -12.52 -24.15
C LEU A 231 -49.27 -12.31 -24.09
N ALA A 232 -49.72 -11.16 -24.57
CA ALA A 232 -51.12 -10.95 -24.88
C ALA A 232 -51.50 -11.88 -26.05
N GLN A 233 -52.49 -12.73 -25.81
CA GLN A 233 -53.24 -13.46 -26.84
C GLN A 233 -54.34 -12.56 -27.39
#